data_AF-E9GV26-F1
#
_entry.id   AF-E9GV26-F1
#
_cell.length_a   1.000
_cell.length_b   1.000
_cell.length_c   1.000
_cell.angle_alpha   90.00
_cell.angle_beta   90.00
_cell.angle_gamma   90.00
#
_symmetry.space_group_name_H-M   'P 1'
#
loop_
_entity.id
_entity.type
_entity.pdbx_description
1 polymer ?
#
loop_
_entity_poly.entity_id
_entity_poly.type
_entity_poly.pdbx_seq_one_letter_code
_entity_poly.pdbx_strand_id
1 'polypeptide(L)'
;MSDVKLYGFTKAKININILERLAEKSLGKYVIVCGITSTPLEEGKSTTTIGLSQAIGAYLKKNVFACVRPPSQGSTFGIKGGAAGGGYSQVIPLKEFNLHLTGDIHAITAANNLLTAQIEARMFHEATQSDKALYARLVPKDKGKRKFSAIQVKRLTKLGINKTDPDSLTDEEIHNFARLDIDPTTITWQIGQHLLHSDNFTSLLYSNSLNYSYGYERQIFKASGLKSDVVVLVATVRALKMHGGGPQVVPGNPIPAAYLEPNCALVETGYLYDLEQSIEEKIEIIANEVYGAEKIKISPEAKVQIERYKLQGFNNFPICVAKTHLSLSHDTSLKRAPTGFTLPIQEVRASDGAGFLYPLVGTIARKLRIAMAIKMQPPVAPRYQTID
;
A
#
# COMPACT_ATOMS: atom_id res chain seq x y z
N MET A 1 27.04 -20.40 -4.97
CA MET A 1 27.27 -18.93 -4.90
C MET A 1 26.60 -18.14 -6.03
N SER A 2 25.87 -18.76 -6.97
CA SER A 2 25.18 -18.07 -8.09
C SER A 2 23.91 -17.30 -7.71
N ASP A 3 23.29 -17.63 -6.57
CA ASP A 3 21.94 -17.14 -6.22
C ASP A 3 21.96 -15.83 -5.43
N VAL A 4 23.14 -15.30 -5.09
CA VAL A 4 23.29 -14.15 -4.21
C VAL A 4 24.19 -13.11 -4.87
N LYS A 5 23.67 -11.89 -5.04
CA LYS A 5 24.43 -10.73 -5.53
C LYS A 5 24.70 -9.78 -4.38
N LEU A 6 25.96 -9.65 -3.99
CA LEU A 6 26.38 -8.83 -2.85
C LEU A 6 26.29 -7.32 -3.17
N TYR A 7 25.95 -6.53 -2.15
CA TYR A 7 25.92 -5.06 -2.15
C TYR A 7 26.73 -4.57 -0.94
N GLY A 8 28.04 -4.48 -1.13
CA GLY A 8 28.99 -4.35 -0.03
C GLY A 8 29.05 -5.61 0.82
N PHE A 9 29.50 -5.48 2.07
CA PHE A 9 29.72 -6.62 2.97
C PHE A 9 28.50 -7.01 3.82
N THR A 10 27.48 -6.15 3.86
CA THR A 10 26.37 -6.25 4.83
C THR A 10 25.01 -6.53 4.19
N LYS A 11 24.93 -6.51 2.85
CA LYS A 11 23.66 -6.62 2.11
C LYS A 11 23.85 -7.48 0.87
N ALA A 12 22.77 -8.10 0.44
CA ALA A 12 22.74 -8.82 -0.83
C ALA A 12 21.32 -8.84 -1.40
N LYS A 13 21.22 -9.01 -2.72
CA LYS A 13 20.00 -9.43 -3.39
C LYS A 13 20.05 -10.92 -3.65
N ILE A 14 18.90 -11.58 -3.50
CA ILE A 14 18.74 -12.99 -3.84
C ILE A 14 18.13 -13.06 -5.24
N ASN A 15 18.68 -13.91 -6.10
CA ASN A 15 18.17 -14.15 -7.44
C ASN A 15 16.81 -14.85 -7.35
N ILE A 16 15.82 -14.35 -8.08
CA ILE A 16 14.44 -14.85 -8.05
C ILE A 16 14.30 -16.28 -8.56
N ASN A 17 15.24 -16.76 -9.39
CA ASN A 17 15.26 -18.15 -9.89
C ASN A 17 15.37 -19.19 -8.76
N ILE A 18 15.75 -18.76 -7.55
CA ILE A 18 15.72 -19.63 -6.37
C ILE A 18 14.32 -20.17 -6.06
N LEU A 19 13.25 -19.46 -6.46
CA LEU A 19 11.88 -19.91 -6.26
C LEU A 19 11.57 -21.19 -7.04
N GLU A 20 12.08 -21.32 -8.27
CA GLU A 20 11.93 -22.54 -9.07
C GLU A 20 12.65 -23.71 -8.41
N ARG A 21 13.88 -23.47 -7.92
CA ARG A 21 14.68 -24.47 -7.21
C ARG A 21 14.04 -24.93 -5.90
N LEU A 22 13.24 -24.08 -5.26
CA LEU A 22 12.59 -24.35 -3.98
C LEU A 22 11.10 -24.69 -4.12
N ALA A 23 10.59 -24.84 -5.34
CA ALA A 23 9.15 -25.04 -5.59
C ALA A 23 8.57 -26.27 -4.87
N GLU A 24 9.36 -27.33 -4.71
CA GLU A 24 8.95 -28.58 -4.03
C GLU A 24 9.16 -28.55 -2.51
N LYS A 25 9.78 -27.49 -1.96
CA LYS A 25 10.00 -27.39 -0.52
C LYS A 25 8.72 -26.95 0.19
N SER A 26 8.43 -27.58 1.33
CA SER A 26 7.33 -27.17 2.20
C SER A 26 7.51 -25.73 2.65
N LEU A 27 6.43 -24.95 2.56
CA LEU A 27 6.40 -23.58 3.07
C LEU A 27 6.66 -23.54 4.58
N GLY A 28 7.24 -22.44 5.00
CA GLY A 28 7.36 -22.12 6.40
C GLY A 28 6.03 -21.65 7.03
N LYS A 29 5.96 -21.64 8.37
CA LYS A 29 5.00 -20.84 9.15
C LYS A 29 5.05 -19.40 8.70
N TYR A 30 3.91 -18.76 8.54
CA TYR A 30 3.83 -17.34 8.25
C TYR A 30 3.15 -16.60 9.40
N VAL A 31 3.89 -15.72 10.04
CA VAL A 31 3.45 -14.91 11.18
C VAL A 31 3.26 -13.47 10.71
N ILE A 32 2.06 -12.94 10.87
CA ILE A 32 1.76 -11.54 10.58
C ILE A 32 1.89 -10.73 11.85
N VAL A 33 2.58 -9.59 11.79
CA VAL A 33 2.59 -8.60 12.87
C VAL A 33 1.78 -7.40 12.41
N CYS A 34 0.65 -7.17 13.07
CA CYS A 34 -0.20 -6.02 12.89
C CYS A 34 -0.22 -5.17 14.16
N GLY A 35 -0.70 -3.93 14.07
CA GLY A 35 -0.93 -3.11 15.26
C GLY A 35 -2.36 -2.59 15.29
N ILE A 36 -2.77 -2.10 16.44
CA ILE A 36 -4.02 -1.36 16.57
C ILE A 36 -4.00 -0.09 15.70
N THR A 37 -5.15 0.56 15.55
CA THR A 37 -5.30 1.80 14.77
C THR A 37 -4.20 2.79 15.14
N SER A 38 -3.48 3.27 14.12
CA SER A 38 -2.24 4.01 14.34
C SER A 38 -2.49 5.35 15.02
N THR A 39 -1.73 5.63 16.07
CA THR A 39 -1.76 6.88 16.84
C THR A 39 -0.45 7.66 16.68
N PRO A 40 -0.41 8.98 16.91
CA PRO A 40 0.83 9.76 16.98
C PRO A 40 1.84 9.27 18.03
N LEU A 41 1.40 8.46 19.01
CA LEU A 41 2.26 7.90 20.06
C LEU A 41 2.97 6.61 19.64
N GLU A 42 2.67 6.10 18.45
CA GLU A 42 3.22 4.90 17.82
C GLU A 42 3.02 3.59 18.62
N GLU A 43 2.89 2.46 17.91
CA GLU A 43 2.67 1.15 18.54
C GLU A 43 3.95 0.30 18.60
N GLY A 44 4.95 0.61 17.76
CA GLY A 44 6.19 -0.17 17.69
C GLY A 44 6.13 -1.44 16.83
N LYS A 45 5.24 -1.50 15.83
CA LYS A 45 5.04 -2.67 14.93
C LYS A 45 6.35 -3.24 14.36
N SER A 46 7.20 -2.40 13.76
CA SER A 46 8.48 -2.84 13.20
C SER A 46 9.45 -3.34 14.27
N THR A 47 9.49 -2.66 15.42
CA THR A 47 10.31 -3.05 16.58
C THR A 47 9.91 -4.43 17.09
N THR A 48 8.61 -4.69 17.22
CA THR A 48 8.08 -6.00 17.62
C THR A 48 8.38 -7.07 16.58
N THR A 49 8.27 -6.76 15.28
CA THR A 49 8.59 -7.72 14.20
C THR A 49 10.05 -8.19 14.29
N ILE A 50 10.98 -7.25 14.46
CA ILE A 50 12.41 -7.55 14.54
C ILE A 50 12.74 -8.24 15.85
N GLY A 51 12.21 -7.74 16.97
CA GLY A 51 12.41 -8.34 18.29
C GLY A 51 11.88 -9.76 18.38
N LEU A 52 10.72 -10.04 17.78
CA LEU A 52 10.16 -11.39 17.68
C LEU A 52 11.06 -12.31 16.85
N SER A 53 11.57 -11.83 15.71
CA SER A 53 12.54 -12.58 14.90
C SER A 53 13.81 -12.89 15.69
N GLN A 54 14.37 -11.89 16.39
CA GLN A 54 15.55 -12.06 17.24
C GLN A 54 15.29 -13.07 18.35
N ALA A 55 14.14 -12.99 19.03
CA ALA A 55 13.79 -13.89 20.12
C ALA A 55 13.61 -15.34 19.65
N ILE A 56 12.91 -15.55 18.53
CA ILE A 56 12.74 -16.89 17.94
C ILE A 56 14.10 -17.48 17.54
N GLY A 57 14.98 -16.69 16.91
CA GLY A 57 16.31 -17.16 16.54
C GLY A 57 17.19 -17.45 17.77
N ALA A 58 17.24 -16.52 18.73
CA ALA A 58 18.14 -16.58 19.87
C ALA A 58 17.72 -17.62 20.92
N TYR A 59 16.43 -17.71 21.25
CA TYR A 59 15.92 -18.56 22.33
C TYR A 59 15.37 -19.89 21.83
N LEU A 60 14.63 -19.91 20.71
CA LEU A 60 14.07 -21.15 20.18
C LEU A 60 15.03 -21.89 19.25
N LYS A 61 16.13 -21.25 18.82
CA LYS A 61 17.17 -21.80 17.93
C LYS A 61 16.59 -22.25 16.58
N LYS A 62 15.78 -21.38 15.97
CA LYS A 62 15.08 -21.69 14.73
C LYS A 62 15.40 -20.70 13.64
N ASN A 63 15.36 -21.16 12.39
CA ASN A 63 15.53 -20.31 11.22
C ASN A 63 14.29 -19.41 11.07
N VAL A 64 14.51 -18.10 11.09
CA VAL A 64 13.45 -17.10 11.05
C VAL A 64 13.94 -15.89 10.28
N PHE A 65 13.04 -15.30 9.49
CA PHE A 65 13.33 -14.12 8.68
C PHE A 65 12.25 -13.06 8.91
N ALA A 66 12.68 -11.87 9.33
CA ALA A 66 11.84 -10.67 9.37
C ALA A 66 11.76 -10.02 7.98
N CYS A 67 10.53 -9.79 7.52
CA CYS A 67 10.25 -9.11 6.26
C CYS A 67 9.65 -7.74 6.56
N VAL A 68 10.44 -6.69 6.30
CA VAL A 68 10.04 -5.29 6.53
C VAL A 68 10.12 -4.49 5.24
N ARG A 69 9.28 -3.46 5.14
CA ARG A 69 9.28 -2.54 3.99
C ARG A 69 10.41 -1.51 4.13
N PRO A 70 11.13 -1.19 3.05
CA PRO A 70 12.05 -0.06 3.07
C PRO A 70 11.26 1.24 3.26
N PRO A 71 11.73 2.17 4.12
CA PRO A 71 11.09 3.46 4.29
C PRO A 71 11.26 4.35 3.05
N SER A 72 10.35 5.30 2.88
CA SER A 72 10.56 6.38 1.90
C SER A 72 11.69 7.29 2.37
N GLN A 73 12.56 7.69 1.44
CA GLN A 73 13.60 8.69 1.72
C GLN A 73 12.97 10.01 2.21
N GLY A 74 11.82 10.42 1.63
CA GLY A 74 11.16 11.66 2.00
C GLY A 74 10.72 11.71 3.46
N SER A 75 10.31 10.58 4.04
CA SER A 75 9.99 10.52 5.48
C SER A 75 11.23 10.66 6.36
N THR A 76 12.39 10.12 5.94
CA THR A 76 13.66 10.20 6.68
C THR A 76 14.12 11.65 6.87
N PHE A 77 13.95 12.49 5.85
CA PHE A 77 14.32 13.92 5.88
C PHE A 77 13.24 14.82 6.53
N GLY A 78 12.06 14.27 6.80
CA GLY A 78 10.91 14.96 7.39
C GLY A 78 10.83 14.76 8.91
N ILE A 79 9.62 14.52 9.43
CA ILE A 79 9.35 14.42 10.87
C ILE A 79 9.48 12.97 11.37
N LYS A 80 9.00 11.99 10.57
CA LYS A 80 8.96 10.57 10.95
C LYS A 80 10.36 9.94 10.98
N GLY A 81 10.59 9.06 11.96
CA GLY A 81 11.78 8.22 12.03
C GLY A 81 11.77 7.08 11.00
N GLY A 82 12.90 6.38 10.88
CA GLY A 82 13.04 5.25 9.96
C GLY A 82 12.15 4.05 10.32
N ALA A 83 11.62 3.35 9.31
CA ALA A 83 10.75 2.17 9.50
C ALA A 83 11.51 0.88 9.88
N ALA A 84 12.71 1.02 10.44
CA ALA A 84 13.68 -0.05 10.65
C ALA A 84 13.59 -0.74 12.03
N GLY A 85 12.56 -0.44 12.82
CA GLY A 85 12.51 -0.80 14.24
C GLY A 85 13.13 0.27 15.14
N GLY A 86 13.52 -0.10 16.36
CA GLY A 86 14.07 0.84 17.34
C GLY A 86 14.72 0.17 18.55
N GLY A 87 15.58 0.90 19.25
CA GLY A 87 16.37 0.36 20.37
C GLY A 87 17.29 -0.78 19.94
N TYR A 88 17.30 -1.87 20.71
CA TYR A 88 18.07 -3.08 20.39
C TYR A 88 17.41 -3.98 19.31
N SER A 89 16.16 -3.68 18.94
CA SER A 89 15.37 -4.43 17.96
C SER A 89 15.23 -3.63 16.67
N GLN A 90 16.31 -3.59 15.88
CA GLN A 90 16.39 -2.79 14.66
C GLN A 90 17.12 -3.50 13.52
N VAL A 91 16.82 -3.11 12.28
CA VAL A 91 17.54 -3.54 11.08
C VAL A 91 18.85 -2.77 10.95
N ILE A 92 19.93 -3.50 10.62
CA ILE A 92 21.23 -2.93 10.32
C ILE A 92 21.67 -3.31 8.89
N PRO A 93 22.43 -2.45 8.19
CA PRO A 93 22.87 -1.10 8.59
C PRO A 93 21.77 -0.05 8.45
N LEU A 94 21.49 0.69 9.54
CA LEU A 94 20.35 1.62 9.63
C LEU A 94 20.43 2.78 8.63
N LYS A 95 21.62 3.39 8.47
CA LYS A 95 21.84 4.50 7.53
C LYS A 95 21.48 4.10 6.11
N GLU A 96 21.95 2.93 5.69
CA GLU A 96 21.72 2.42 4.34
C GLU A 96 20.24 2.03 4.14
N PHE A 97 19.61 1.43 5.14
CA PHE A 97 18.19 1.07 5.12
C PHE A 97 17.26 2.28 4.97
N ASN A 98 17.59 3.41 5.60
CA ASN A 98 16.77 4.64 5.55
C ASN A 98 17.03 5.52 4.32
N LEU A 99 18.04 5.21 3.51
CA LEU A 99 18.45 6.01 2.35
C LEU A 99 18.25 5.22 1.05
N HIS A 100 19.36 4.83 0.41
CA HIS A 100 19.32 4.25 -0.94
C HIS A 100 19.20 2.73 -0.93
N LEU A 101 19.50 2.07 0.20
CA LEU A 101 19.55 0.62 0.36
C LEU A 101 20.28 -0.08 -0.80
N THR A 102 19.53 -0.65 -1.75
CA THR A 102 20.09 -1.32 -2.95
C THR A 102 19.63 -0.68 -4.27
N GLY A 103 19.00 0.50 -4.21
CA GLY A 103 18.54 1.27 -5.38
C GLY A 103 17.14 0.92 -5.90
N ASP A 104 16.35 0.14 -5.14
CA ASP A 104 15.03 -0.33 -5.59
C ASP A 104 14.06 0.81 -5.90
N ILE A 105 13.97 1.80 -5.00
CA ILE A 105 13.14 2.98 -5.18
C ILE A 105 13.61 3.80 -6.39
N HIS A 106 14.92 3.87 -6.63
CA HIS A 106 15.49 4.58 -7.77
C HIS A 106 15.13 3.89 -9.09
N ALA A 107 15.21 2.56 -9.14
CA ALA A 107 14.82 1.79 -10.31
C ALA A 107 13.33 1.96 -10.64
N ILE A 108 12.46 1.92 -9.62
CA ILE A 108 11.01 2.18 -9.78
C ILE A 108 10.78 3.61 -10.31
N THR A 109 11.49 4.58 -9.74
CA THR A 109 11.36 5.99 -10.14
C THR A 109 11.81 6.22 -11.58
N ALA A 110 12.95 5.63 -11.97
CA ALA A 110 13.46 5.72 -13.35
C ALA A 110 12.50 5.07 -14.36
N ALA A 111 11.95 3.89 -14.05
CA ALA A 111 10.97 3.22 -14.89
C ALA A 111 9.68 4.05 -15.04
N ASN A 112 9.20 4.63 -13.94
CA ASN A 112 8.02 5.50 -13.95
C ASN A 112 8.26 6.74 -14.82
N ASN A 113 9.39 7.44 -14.61
CA ASN A 113 9.71 8.65 -15.37
C ASN A 113 9.91 8.36 -16.86
N LEU A 114 10.49 7.20 -17.21
CA LEU A 114 10.60 6.77 -18.59
C LEU A 114 9.22 6.57 -19.24
N LEU A 115 8.29 5.93 -18.52
CA LEU A 115 6.91 5.76 -19.00
C LEU A 115 6.22 7.12 -19.18
N THR A 116 6.42 8.05 -18.25
CA THR A 116 5.91 9.42 -18.35
C THR A 116 6.43 10.13 -19.59
N ALA A 117 7.75 10.13 -19.79
CA ALA A 117 8.37 10.74 -20.95
C ALA A 117 7.88 10.11 -22.27
N GLN A 118 7.66 8.78 -22.30
CA GLN A 118 7.13 8.10 -23.48
C GLN A 118 5.69 8.51 -23.80
N ILE A 119 4.83 8.65 -22.78
CA ILE A 119 3.44 9.09 -22.96
C ILE A 119 3.40 10.54 -23.42
N GLU A 120 4.18 11.43 -22.83
CA GLU A 120 4.27 12.84 -23.24
C GLU A 120 4.78 12.96 -24.67
N ALA A 121 5.87 12.27 -25.02
CA ALA A 121 6.40 12.25 -26.38
C ALA A 121 5.35 11.71 -27.37
N ARG A 122 4.60 10.69 -26.97
CA ARG A 122 3.53 10.12 -27.78
C ARG A 122 2.41 11.11 -28.04
N MET A 123 1.92 11.78 -27.00
CA MET A 123 0.88 12.82 -27.11
C MET A 123 1.36 14.00 -27.98
N PHE A 124 2.61 14.43 -27.79
CA PHE A 124 3.21 15.48 -28.61
C PHE A 124 3.27 15.11 -30.10
N HIS A 125 3.70 13.88 -30.43
CA HIS A 125 3.75 13.42 -31.81
C HIS A 125 2.36 13.27 -32.43
N GLU A 126 1.36 12.80 -31.69
CA GLU A 126 -0.03 12.76 -32.18
C GLU A 126 -0.60 14.16 -32.45
N ALA A 127 -0.28 15.14 -31.61
CA ALA A 127 -0.77 16.51 -31.77
C ALA A 127 -0.12 17.24 -32.96
N THR A 128 1.12 16.89 -33.32
CA THR A 128 1.93 17.65 -34.28
C THR A 128 2.11 16.99 -35.64
N GLN A 129 1.83 15.70 -35.78
CA GLN A 129 2.12 14.93 -36.99
C GLN A 129 0.87 14.40 -37.67
N SER A 130 0.96 14.23 -39.00
CA SER A 130 -0.07 13.58 -39.79
C SER A 130 -0.08 12.06 -39.56
N ASP A 131 -1.25 11.44 -39.78
CA ASP A 131 -1.45 10.01 -39.56
C ASP A 131 -0.52 9.16 -40.43
N LYS A 132 -0.28 9.60 -41.68
CA LYS A 132 0.65 8.95 -42.60
C LYS A 132 2.10 8.98 -42.08
N ALA A 133 2.51 10.08 -41.46
CA ALA A 133 3.85 10.21 -40.88
C ALA A 133 4.00 9.36 -39.60
N LEU A 134 2.97 9.32 -38.75
CA LEU A 134 2.92 8.45 -37.56
C LEU A 134 2.97 6.98 -37.97
N TYR A 135 2.18 6.59 -38.97
CA TYR A 135 2.14 5.24 -39.49
C TYR A 135 3.47 4.79 -40.09
N ALA A 136 4.12 5.66 -40.86
CA ALA A 136 5.46 5.39 -41.42
C ALA A 136 6.52 5.14 -40.34
N ARG A 137 6.43 5.81 -39.18
CA ARG A 137 7.33 5.58 -38.04
C ARG A 137 6.99 4.31 -37.26
N LEU A 138 5.70 4.01 -37.08
CA LEU A 138 5.24 2.81 -36.36
C LEU A 138 5.51 1.52 -37.15
N VAL A 139 5.38 1.58 -38.48
CA VAL A 139 5.61 0.44 -39.37
C VAL A 139 6.60 0.85 -40.46
N PRO A 140 7.89 0.98 -40.12
CA PRO A 140 8.90 1.39 -41.08
C PRO A 140 9.08 0.33 -42.18
N LYS A 141 9.54 0.77 -43.36
CA LYS A 141 9.94 -0.15 -44.43
C LYS A 141 11.32 -0.70 -44.11
N ASP A 142 11.43 -2.01 -43.95
CA ASP A 142 12.69 -2.74 -43.91
C ASP A 142 12.89 -3.47 -45.25
N LYS A 143 13.97 -3.16 -45.96
CA LYS A 143 14.24 -3.65 -47.33
C LYS A 143 13.02 -3.51 -48.27
N GLY A 144 12.32 -2.38 -48.17
CA GLY A 144 11.16 -2.05 -49.00
C GLY A 144 9.84 -2.69 -48.58
N LYS A 145 9.82 -3.57 -47.56
CA LYS A 145 8.61 -4.22 -47.06
C LYS A 145 8.26 -3.75 -45.65
N ARG A 146 6.97 -3.54 -45.39
CA ARG A 146 6.44 -3.31 -44.05
C ARG A 146 6.06 -4.64 -43.40
N LYS A 147 6.21 -4.76 -42.09
CA LYS A 147 5.73 -5.91 -41.31
C LYS A 147 5.17 -5.44 -39.98
N PHE A 148 4.02 -5.98 -39.58
CA PHE A 148 3.51 -5.78 -38.23
C PHE A 148 4.27 -6.64 -37.23
N SER A 149 4.56 -6.07 -36.07
CA SER A 149 5.00 -6.82 -34.89
C SER A 149 3.83 -7.51 -34.20
N ALA A 150 4.11 -8.51 -33.36
CA ALA A 150 3.07 -9.23 -32.60
C ALA A 150 2.18 -8.30 -31.74
N ILE A 151 2.74 -7.20 -31.22
CA ILE A 151 1.99 -6.20 -30.43
C ILE A 151 1.04 -5.40 -31.33
N GLN A 152 1.50 -5.04 -32.53
CA GLN A 152 0.68 -4.31 -33.51
C GLN A 152 -0.48 -5.15 -34.02
N VAL A 153 -0.26 -6.46 -34.24
CA VAL A 153 -1.34 -7.39 -34.60
C VAL A 153 -2.40 -7.46 -33.49
N LYS A 154 -1.99 -7.58 -32.21
CA LYS A 154 -2.94 -7.54 -31.08
C LYS A 154 -3.77 -6.26 -31.04
N ARG A 155 -3.15 -5.12 -31.39
CA ARG A 155 -3.85 -3.84 -31.48
C ARG A 155 -4.88 -3.85 -32.61
N LEU A 156 -4.52 -4.33 -33.79
CA LEU A 156 -5.45 -4.45 -34.93
C LEU A 156 -6.65 -5.33 -34.57
N THR A 157 -6.42 -6.47 -33.93
CA THR A 157 -7.49 -7.34 -33.44
C THR A 157 -8.41 -6.61 -32.45
N LYS A 158 -7.85 -5.81 -31.54
CA LYS A 158 -8.63 -5.00 -30.58
C LYS A 158 -9.47 -3.93 -31.27
N LEU A 159 -9.01 -3.41 -32.41
CA LEU A 159 -9.71 -2.44 -33.24
C LEU A 159 -10.69 -3.09 -34.23
N GLY A 160 -10.81 -4.43 -34.25
CA GLY A 160 -11.66 -5.15 -35.20
C GLY A 160 -11.10 -5.24 -36.62
N ILE A 161 -9.81 -4.95 -36.81
CA ILE A 161 -9.14 -4.96 -38.12
C ILE A 161 -8.45 -6.32 -38.31
N ASN A 162 -8.93 -7.12 -39.27
CA ASN A 162 -8.42 -8.47 -39.55
C ASN A 162 -7.36 -8.53 -40.66
N LYS A 163 -6.82 -7.39 -41.06
CA LYS A 163 -5.81 -7.29 -42.13
C LYS A 163 -4.42 -7.58 -41.59
N THR A 164 -3.65 -8.38 -42.33
CA THR A 164 -2.28 -8.78 -41.95
C THR A 164 -1.21 -8.06 -42.76
N ASP A 165 -1.57 -7.47 -43.90
CA ASP A 165 -0.66 -6.69 -44.74
C ASP A 165 -0.71 -5.21 -44.37
N PRO A 166 0.41 -4.60 -43.93
CA PRO A 166 0.45 -3.18 -43.58
C PRO A 166 0.15 -2.20 -44.71
N ASP A 167 0.39 -2.59 -45.97
CA ASP A 167 0.11 -1.69 -47.11
C ASP A 167 -1.36 -1.77 -47.57
N SER A 168 -2.16 -2.67 -46.97
CA SER A 168 -3.59 -2.87 -47.28
C SER A 168 -4.57 -2.09 -46.40
N LEU A 169 -4.07 -1.35 -45.40
CA LEU A 169 -4.90 -0.55 -44.50
C LEU A 169 -5.46 0.70 -45.21
N THR A 170 -6.72 1.03 -44.95
CA THR A 170 -7.33 2.30 -45.42
C THR A 170 -6.83 3.48 -44.60
N ASP A 171 -7.01 4.72 -45.08
CA ASP A 171 -6.60 5.92 -44.34
C ASP A 171 -7.32 6.01 -42.96
N GLU A 172 -8.56 5.53 -42.84
CA GLU A 172 -9.31 5.46 -41.57
C GLU A 172 -8.76 4.38 -40.62
N GLU A 173 -8.44 3.19 -41.15
CA GLU A 173 -7.79 2.13 -40.36
C GLU A 173 -6.39 2.57 -39.90
N ILE A 174 -5.66 3.30 -40.74
CA ILE A 174 -4.37 3.91 -40.39
C ILE A 174 -4.55 4.94 -39.28
N HIS A 175 -5.57 5.79 -39.33
CA HIS A 175 -5.87 6.76 -38.28
C HIS A 175 -6.10 6.06 -36.93
N ASN A 176 -7.04 5.13 -36.88
CA ASN A 176 -7.39 4.38 -35.67
C ASN A 176 -6.23 3.52 -35.14
N PHE A 177 -5.42 2.95 -36.03
CA PHE A 177 -4.23 2.20 -35.65
C PHE A 177 -3.12 3.12 -35.12
N ALA A 178 -2.85 4.22 -35.81
CA ALA A 178 -1.72 5.09 -35.55
C ALA A 178 -1.94 6.03 -34.35
N ARG A 179 -3.18 6.38 -33.99
CA ARG A 179 -3.51 7.24 -32.85
C ARG A 179 -3.98 6.44 -31.64
N LEU A 180 -3.48 6.79 -30.45
CA LEU A 180 -3.91 6.23 -29.19
C LEU A 180 -4.98 7.11 -28.52
N ASP A 181 -5.08 8.38 -28.93
CA ASP A 181 -6.05 9.36 -28.42
C ASP A 181 -6.08 9.37 -26.90
N ILE A 182 -4.89 9.46 -26.33
CA ILE A 182 -4.70 9.46 -24.89
C ILE A 182 -5.31 10.74 -24.32
N ASP A 183 -6.38 10.60 -23.53
CA ASP A 183 -7.00 11.71 -22.81
C ASP A 183 -6.12 12.13 -21.62
N PRO A 184 -5.47 13.32 -21.65
CA PRO A 184 -4.60 13.79 -20.57
C PRO A 184 -5.32 13.89 -19.23
N THR A 185 -6.63 14.16 -19.24
CA THR A 185 -7.43 14.36 -18.03
C THR A 185 -7.71 13.04 -17.29
N THR A 186 -7.53 11.92 -17.98
CA THR A 186 -7.68 10.57 -17.42
C THR A 186 -6.37 10.00 -16.89
N ILE A 187 -5.23 10.59 -17.27
CA ILE A 187 -3.91 10.14 -16.82
C ILE A 187 -3.64 10.67 -15.43
N THR A 188 -3.63 9.75 -14.47
CA THR A 188 -3.12 10.01 -13.13
C THR A 188 -1.66 9.58 -13.04
N TRP A 189 -0.75 10.52 -12.77
CA TRP A 189 0.63 10.20 -12.43
C TRP A 189 0.77 9.99 -10.92
N GLN A 190 1.18 8.78 -10.51
CA GLN A 190 1.66 8.53 -9.16
C GLN A 190 3.15 8.27 -9.23
N ILE A 191 3.96 9.22 -8.77
CA ILE A 191 5.39 8.95 -8.52
C ILE A 191 5.43 7.78 -7.54
N GLY A 192 6.16 6.72 -7.90
CA GLY A 192 6.15 5.38 -7.29
C GLY A 192 6.48 5.27 -5.80
N GLN A 193 6.49 6.37 -5.05
CA GLN A 193 6.53 6.34 -3.59
C GLN A 193 5.24 5.76 -2.97
N HIS A 194 4.08 5.89 -3.61
CA HIS A 194 2.80 5.55 -2.95
C HIS A 194 2.36 4.08 -3.01
N LEU A 195 2.90 3.27 -3.94
CA LEU A 195 2.56 1.84 -4.02
C LEU A 195 3.05 1.01 -2.81
N LEU A 196 3.83 1.62 -1.92
CA LEU A 196 4.41 0.98 -0.74
C LEU A 196 3.77 1.42 0.59
N HIS A 197 2.75 2.29 0.61
CA HIS A 197 2.23 2.89 1.86
C HIS A 197 0.87 2.30 2.30
N SER A 198 0.85 1.04 2.71
CA SER A 198 -0.12 0.57 3.72
C SER A 198 0.63 0.31 5.02
N ASP A 199 0.55 1.24 5.97
CA ASP A 199 1.29 1.24 7.24
C ASP A 199 0.87 0.12 8.23
N ASN A 200 0.00 -0.80 7.81
CA ASN A 200 -0.70 -1.70 8.72
C ASN A 200 -0.09 -3.09 8.87
N PHE A 201 0.87 -3.49 8.02
CA PHE A 201 1.37 -4.87 8.01
C PHE A 201 2.89 -4.98 7.81
N THR A 202 3.51 -5.75 8.69
CA THR A 202 4.88 -6.29 8.60
C THR A 202 4.80 -7.80 8.84
N SER A 203 5.65 -8.59 8.19
CA SER A 203 5.50 -10.06 8.21
C SER A 203 6.78 -10.80 8.57
N LEU A 204 6.62 -12.02 9.05
CA LEU A 204 7.67 -12.89 9.58
C LEU A 204 7.44 -14.32 9.06
N LEU A 205 8.49 -15.00 8.62
CA LEU A 205 8.42 -16.41 8.17
C LEU A 205 9.22 -17.31 9.13
N TYR A 206 8.62 -18.41 9.58
CA TYR A 206 9.12 -19.49 10.46
C TYR A 206 8.76 -20.87 9.85
N SER A 207 8.82 -22.06 10.47
CA SER A 207 8.50 -23.38 9.82
C SER A 207 7.43 -24.24 10.52
N ASN A 208 6.54 -24.89 9.74
CA ASN A 208 5.44 -25.85 10.04
C ASN A 208 3.99 -25.38 9.69
N SER A 209 3.00 -26.29 9.71
CA SER A 209 1.76 -26.34 8.91
C SER A 209 0.45 -25.68 9.46
N LEU A 210 -0.39 -25.04 8.62
CA LEU A 210 -1.83 -25.32 8.35
C LEU A 210 -2.67 -24.10 7.83
N ASN A 211 -3.60 -24.42 6.90
CA ASN A 211 -4.54 -23.67 6.00
C ASN A 211 -5.40 -22.49 6.56
N TYR A 212 -5.72 -21.46 5.71
CA TYR A 212 -6.66 -20.27 5.74
C TYR A 212 -6.20 -18.74 5.78
N SER A 213 -6.65 -17.90 4.81
CA SER A 213 -6.06 -16.59 4.33
C SER A 213 -6.92 -15.29 4.48
N TYR A 214 -6.35 -14.10 4.09
CA TYR A 214 -6.79 -12.70 4.37
C TYR A 214 -6.94 -11.70 3.17
N GLY A 215 -7.49 -10.48 3.41
CA GLY A 215 -8.15 -9.55 2.47
C GLY A 215 -7.38 -8.47 1.63
N TYR A 216 -6.46 -7.65 2.17
CA TYR A 216 -5.55 -6.84 1.30
C TYR A 216 -4.46 -7.74 0.67
N GLU A 217 -4.17 -8.77 1.45
CA GLU A 217 -3.49 -10.00 1.10
C GLU A 217 -4.15 -10.71 -0.08
N ARG A 218 -5.45 -10.57 -0.40
CA ARG A 218 -6.07 -11.32 -1.51
C ARG A 218 -5.62 -10.91 -2.92
N GLN A 219 -4.80 -9.88 -3.14
CA GLN A 219 -4.10 -9.72 -4.42
C GLN A 219 -2.70 -10.34 -4.39
N ILE A 220 -1.96 -10.20 -3.28
CA ILE A 220 -0.61 -10.75 -3.13
C ILE A 220 -0.68 -12.27 -2.87
N PHE A 221 -1.51 -12.74 -1.94
CA PHE A 221 -1.77 -14.14 -1.56
C PHE A 221 -2.59 -14.92 -2.59
N LYS A 222 -3.41 -14.24 -3.40
CA LYS A 222 -4.06 -14.89 -4.55
C LYS A 222 -3.11 -15.00 -5.75
N ALA A 223 -2.12 -14.10 -5.84
CA ALA A 223 -1.00 -14.24 -6.77
C ALA A 223 0.12 -15.16 -6.25
N SER A 224 0.28 -15.33 -4.92
CA SER A 224 1.38 -16.06 -4.28
C SER A 224 1.01 -17.37 -3.58
N GLY A 225 -0.28 -17.62 -3.31
CA GLY A 225 -0.78 -18.82 -2.64
C GLY A 225 -0.50 -18.95 -1.13
N LEU A 226 0.03 -17.91 -0.48
CA LEU A 226 0.45 -17.98 0.93
C LEU A 226 -0.74 -17.97 1.91
N LYS A 227 -0.46 -18.25 3.19
CA LYS A 227 -1.45 -18.27 4.27
C LYS A 227 -0.80 -18.08 5.65
N SER A 228 -1.42 -17.31 6.55
CA SER A 228 -0.87 -16.96 7.88
C SER A 228 -1.23 -17.93 8.99
N ASP A 229 -0.24 -18.53 9.61
CA ASP A 229 -0.42 -19.45 10.73
C ASP A 229 -0.71 -18.74 12.06
N VAL A 230 -0.17 -17.53 12.26
CA VAL A 230 -0.33 -16.75 13.49
C VAL A 230 -0.40 -15.26 13.17
N VAL A 231 -1.20 -14.52 13.94
CA VAL A 231 -1.24 -13.06 13.92
C VAL A 231 -0.85 -12.53 15.29
N VAL A 232 0.08 -11.58 15.32
CA VAL A 232 0.51 -10.83 16.51
C VAL A 232 -0.04 -9.42 16.41
N LEU A 233 -0.93 -9.04 17.32
CA LEU A 233 -1.49 -7.70 17.41
C LEU A 233 -0.70 -6.86 18.43
N VAL A 234 -0.08 -5.79 17.95
CA VAL A 234 0.73 -4.86 18.74
C VAL A 234 -0.12 -3.69 19.23
N ALA A 235 -0.13 -3.48 20.54
CA ALA A 235 -0.79 -2.37 21.21
C ALA A 235 0.12 -1.77 22.27
N THR A 236 -0.05 -0.48 22.56
CA THR A 236 0.61 0.18 23.69
C THR A 236 -0.46 0.81 24.58
N VAL A 237 -0.18 0.88 25.89
CA VAL A 237 -1.08 1.53 26.87
C VAL A 237 -1.40 2.96 26.44
N ARG A 238 -0.41 3.68 25.90
CA ARG A 238 -0.57 5.05 25.43
C ARG A 238 -1.53 5.15 24.23
N ALA A 239 -1.37 4.26 23.26
CA ALA A 239 -2.26 4.22 22.11
C ALA A 239 -3.69 3.85 22.51
N LEU A 240 -3.86 2.90 23.44
CA LEU A 240 -5.18 2.54 23.98
C LEU A 240 -5.84 3.71 24.72
N LYS A 241 -5.10 4.44 25.57
CA LYS A 241 -5.62 5.64 26.24
C LYS A 241 -6.04 6.73 25.26
N MET A 242 -5.33 6.86 24.14
CA MET A 242 -5.68 7.84 23.12
C MET A 242 -6.97 7.46 22.42
N HIS A 243 -7.17 6.17 22.14
CA HIS A 243 -8.46 5.65 21.66
C HIS A 243 -9.58 5.81 22.69
N GLY A 244 -9.25 5.80 23.98
CA GLY A 244 -10.22 6.02 25.07
C GLY A 244 -10.58 7.47 25.34
N GLY A 245 -10.25 8.40 24.45
CA GLY A 245 -10.56 9.83 24.58
C GLY A 245 -9.47 10.67 25.22
N GLY A 246 -8.23 10.18 25.25
CA GLY A 246 -7.09 10.93 25.78
C GLY A 246 -6.82 12.25 25.02
N PRO A 247 -6.12 13.23 25.65
CA PRO A 247 -5.83 14.53 25.04
C PRO A 247 -5.10 14.43 23.70
N GLN A 248 -5.39 15.29 22.72
CA GLN A 248 -4.70 15.23 21.43
C GLN A 248 -3.18 15.41 21.56
N VAL A 249 -2.44 14.59 20.81
CA VAL A 249 -0.98 14.63 20.75
C VAL A 249 -0.56 15.33 19.46
N VAL A 250 0.13 16.47 19.61
CA VAL A 250 0.68 17.25 18.50
C VAL A 250 2.19 17.02 18.45
N PRO A 251 2.75 16.54 17.32
CA PRO A 251 4.20 16.39 17.17
C PRO A 251 4.95 17.69 17.48
N GLY A 252 6.01 17.60 18.29
CA GLY A 252 6.81 18.74 18.73
C GLY A 252 6.41 19.32 20.08
N ASN A 253 5.21 19.02 20.59
CA ASN A 253 4.78 19.41 21.93
C ASN A 253 5.13 18.31 22.96
N PRO A 254 5.29 18.68 24.25
CA PRO A 254 5.40 17.70 25.33
C PRO A 254 4.20 16.75 25.36
N ILE A 255 4.47 15.47 25.65
CA ILE A 255 3.42 14.45 25.77
C ILE A 255 2.55 14.79 27.00
N PRO A 256 1.20 14.85 26.86
CA PRO A 256 0.31 15.11 27.98
C PRO A 256 0.48 14.10 29.14
N ALA A 257 0.35 14.59 30.38
CA ALA A 257 0.55 13.79 31.59
C ALA A 257 -0.34 12.53 31.66
N ALA A 258 -1.54 12.58 31.10
CA ALA A 258 -2.48 11.44 31.01
C ALA A 258 -1.87 10.18 30.34
N TYR A 259 -0.85 10.36 29.48
CA TYR A 259 -0.14 9.27 28.81
C TYR A 259 1.11 8.79 29.56
N LEU A 260 1.54 9.52 30.60
CA LEU A 260 2.69 9.20 31.43
C LEU A 260 2.27 8.53 32.74
N GLU A 261 1.10 8.89 33.28
CA GLU A 261 0.58 8.37 34.55
C GLU A 261 -0.37 7.18 34.35
N PRO A 262 -0.49 6.24 35.29
CA PRO A 262 -1.51 5.18 35.24
C PRO A 262 -2.93 5.76 35.12
N ASN A 263 -3.72 5.27 34.17
CA ASN A 263 -5.12 5.64 34.02
C ASN A 263 -5.87 4.47 33.36
N CYS A 264 -6.44 3.59 34.19
CA CYS A 264 -7.12 2.38 33.74
C CYS A 264 -8.45 2.69 33.04
N ALA A 265 -9.17 3.73 33.49
CA ALA A 265 -10.42 4.14 32.87
C ALA A 265 -10.25 4.49 31.38
N LEU A 266 -9.21 5.25 31.02
CA LEU A 266 -8.87 5.56 29.62
C LEU A 266 -8.44 4.33 28.81
N VAL A 267 -7.87 3.31 29.46
CA VAL A 267 -7.49 2.06 28.76
C VAL A 267 -8.72 1.19 28.52
N GLU A 268 -9.61 1.11 29.51
CA GLU A 268 -10.89 0.37 29.44
C GLU A 268 -11.84 1.00 28.42
N THR A 269 -11.91 2.33 28.35
CA THR A 269 -12.66 3.04 27.29
C THR A 269 -11.96 3.02 25.94
N GLY A 270 -10.69 2.58 25.89
CA GLY A 270 -9.89 2.47 24.67
C GLY A 270 -10.37 1.39 23.70
N TYR A 271 -11.29 0.53 24.13
CA TYR A 271 -12.08 -0.28 23.21
C TYR A 271 -13.14 0.61 22.56
N LEU A 272 -12.94 0.87 21.27
CA LEU A 272 -13.81 1.79 20.55
C LEU A 272 -15.26 1.30 20.50
N TYR A 273 -15.48 -0.02 20.47
CA TYR A 273 -16.79 -0.65 20.39
C TYR A 273 -16.76 -2.07 20.99
N ASP A 274 -17.92 -2.59 21.37
CA ASP A 274 -18.11 -3.98 21.77
C ASP A 274 -18.19 -4.88 20.52
N LEU A 275 -17.64 -6.09 20.60
CA LEU A 275 -17.73 -7.07 19.52
C LEU A 275 -19.16 -7.59 19.34
N GLU A 276 -20.06 -7.49 20.31
CA GLU A 276 -21.45 -7.91 20.13
C GLU A 276 -22.31 -6.88 19.39
N GLN A 277 -21.82 -5.63 19.22
CA GLN A 277 -22.51 -4.60 18.44
C GLN A 277 -22.62 -5.00 16.97
N SER A 278 -23.61 -4.44 16.28
CA SER A 278 -23.80 -4.68 14.85
C SER A 278 -22.61 -4.15 14.04
N ILE A 279 -22.39 -4.75 12.87
CA ILE A 279 -21.32 -4.34 11.95
C ILE A 279 -21.45 -2.84 11.61
N GLU A 280 -22.67 -2.36 11.40
CA GLU A 280 -22.96 -0.95 11.11
C GLU A 280 -22.56 -0.02 12.27
N GLU A 281 -22.96 -0.35 13.50
CA GLU A 281 -22.62 0.43 14.70
C GLU A 281 -21.12 0.50 14.89
N LYS A 282 -20.39 -0.61 14.71
CA LYS A 282 -18.93 -0.62 14.81
C LYS A 282 -18.27 0.31 13.78
N ILE A 283 -18.76 0.29 12.53
CA ILE A 283 -18.25 1.16 11.47
C ILE A 283 -18.57 2.63 11.80
N GLU A 284 -19.76 2.91 12.32
CA GLU A 284 -20.18 4.25 12.72
C GLU A 284 -19.37 4.80 13.88
N ILE A 285 -19.12 3.99 14.90
CA ILE A 285 -18.28 4.37 16.04
C ILE A 285 -16.84 4.68 15.57
N ILE A 286 -16.26 3.87 14.68
CA ILE A 286 -14.96 4.20 14.07
C ILE A 286 -15.03 5.51 13.28
N ALA A 287 -16.08 5.73 12.50
CA ALA A 287 -16.23 6.94 11.71
C ALA A 287 -16.29 8.19 12.57
N ASN A 288 -17.07 8.15 13.66
CA ASN A 288 -17.30 9.29 14.54
C ASN A 288 -16.08 9.54 15.44
N GLU A 289 -15.69 8.54 16.23
CA GLU A 289 -14.69 8.69 17.29
C GLU A 289 -13.26 8.79 16.75
N VAL A 290 -12.95 8.07 15.67
CA VAL A 290 -11.58 8.04 15.11
C VAL A 290 -11.40 9.05 13.99
N TYR A 291 -12.39 9.21 13.12
CA TYR A 291 -12.24 10.04 11.92
C TYR A 291 -12.89 11.42 12.03
N GLY A 292 -13.76 11.67 13.01
CA GLY A 292 -14.50 12.92 13.13
C GLY A 292 -15.63 13.06 12.09
N ALA A 293 -16.10 11.94 11.53
CA ALA A 293 -17.27 11.95 10.67
C ALA A 293 -18.53 12.29 11.49
N GLU A 294 -19.53 12.89 10.85
CA GLU A 294 -20.85 13.09 11.46
C GLU A 294 -21.72 11.83 11.33
N LYS A 295 -21.55 11.12 10.21
CA LYS A 295 -22.34 9.93 9.85
C LYS A 295 -21.66 9.11 8.78
N ILE A 296 -22.11 7.86 8.64
CA ILE A 296 -21.71 6.97 7.56
C ILE A 296 -22.77 6.93 6.46
N LYS A 297 -22.35 6.72 5.22
CA LYS A 297 -23.23 6.47 4.07
C LYS A 297 -22.91 5.10 3.48
N ILE A 298 -23.71 4.10 3.81
CA ILE A 298 -23.54 2.72 3.34
C ILE A 298 -24.20 2.55 1.97
N SER A 299 -23.43 2.09 0.98
CA SER A 299 -23.95 1.79 -0.37
C SER A 299 -24.93 0.60 -0.34
N PRO A 300 -25.81 0.45 -1.35
CA PRO A 300 -26.68 -0.73 -1.47
C PRO A 300 -25.89 -2.04 -1.51
N GLU A 301 -24.73 -2.06 -2.18
CA GLU A 301 -23.86 -3.23 -2.27
C GLU A 301 -23.28 -3.61 -0.89
N ALA A 302 -22.78 -2.62 -0.15
CA ALA A 302 -22.25 -2.82 1.19
C ALA A 302 -23.33 -3.34 2.16
N LYS A 303 -24.59 -2.87 2.05
CA LYS A 303 -25.70 -3.39 2.87
C LYS A 303 -25.94 -4.88 2.65
N VAL A 304 -26.01 -5.31 1.38
CA VAL A 304 -26.18 -6.74 1.04
C VAL A 304 -25.02 -7.58 1.59
N GLN A 305 -23.79 -7.06 1.51
CA GLN A 305 -22.61 -7.74 2.03
C GLN A 305 -22.63 -7.86 3.56
N ILE A 306 -23.02 -6.80 4.27
CA ILE A 306 -23.15 -6.79 5.73
C ILE A 306 -24.18 -7.83 6.19
N GLU A 307 -25.37 -7.84 5.60
CA GLU A 307 -26.42 -8.82 5.93
C GLU A 307 -25.94 -10.26 5.69
N ARG A 308 -25.21 -10.49 4.58
CA ARG A 308 -24.59 -11.78 4.33
C ARG A 308 -23.62 -12.19 5.44
N TYR A 309 -22.81 -11.27 5.96
CA TYR A 309 -21.84 -11.58 7.02
C TYR A 309 -22.50 -11.80 8.38
N LYS A 310 -23.61 -11.11 8.68
CA LYS A 310 -24.42 -11.42 9.86
C LYS A 310 -24.93 -12.86 9.82
N LEU A 311 -25.48 -13.28 8.68
CA LEU A 311 -25.97 -14.65 8.47
C LEU A 311 -24.85 -15.71 8.54
N GLN A 312 -23.62 -15.34 8.18
CA GLN A 312 -22.45 -16.21 8.26
C GLN A 312 -21.82 -16.29 9.66
N GLY A 313 -22.39 -15.59 10.66
CA GLY A 313 -21.87 -15.57 12.02
C GLY A 313 -20.66 -14.66 12.22
N PHE A 314 -20.36 -13.79 11.25
CA PHE A 314 -19.23 -12.84 11.34
C PHE A 314 -19.61 -11.51 11.99
N ASN A 315 -20.78 -11.42 12.62
CA ASN A 315 -21.21 -10.20 13.30
C ASN A 315 -20.16 -9.78 14.35
N ASN A 316 -19.59 -10.74 15.07
CA ASN A 316 -18.71 -10.47 16.20
C ASN A 316 -17.26 -10.21 15.78
N PHE A 317 -17.00 -10.15 14.48
CA PHE A 317 -15.69 -9.79 13.97
C PHE A 317 -15.42 -8.29 14.24
N PRO A 318 -14.18 -7.94 14.65
CA PRO A 318 -13.72 -6.56 14.65
C PRO A 318 -13.68 -5.96 13.24
N ILE A 319 -13.66 -4.63 13.17
CA ILE A 319 -13.67 -3.83 11.94
C ILE A 319 -12.29 -3.20 11.69
N CYS A 320 -11.74 -3.40 10.49
CA CYS A 320 -10.53 -2.74 10.00
C CYS A 320 -10.87 -1.88 8.77
N VAL A 321 -11.00 -0.56 8.93
CA VAL A 321 -11.42 0.31 7.83
C VAL A 321 -10.29 0.50 6.80
N ALA A 322 -10.60 0.22 5.53
CA ALA A 322 -9.71 0.45 4.40
C ALA A 322 -10.03 1.82 3.76
N LYS A 323 -9.19 2.81 4.02
CA LYS A 323 -9.33 4.18 3.51
C LYS A 323 -7.99 4.79 3.09
N THR A 324 -8.05 6.00 2.52
CA THR A 324 -6.83 6.78 2.24
C THR A 324 -6.07 7.13 3.53
N HIS A 325 -4.74 7.03 3.49
CA HIS A 325 -3.85 7.40 4.59
C HIS A 325 -3.52 8.91 4.59
N LEU A 326 -3.94 9.66 3.57
CA LEU A 326 -3.56 11.06 3.34
C LEU A 326 -4.45 12.09 4.08
N SER A 327 -5.52 11.62 4.69
CA SER A 327 -6.53 12.41 5.42
C SER A 327 -7.17 11.51 6.47
N LEU A 328 -7.72 12.07 7.56
CA LEU A 328 -8.60 11.32 8.47
C LEU A 328 -9.93 10.96 7.80
N SER A 329 -10.39 11.77 6.85
CA SER A 329 -11.60 11.52 6.07
C SER A 329 -11.36 10.55 4.89
N HIS A 330 -12.34 10.46 4.01
CA HIS A 330 -12.28 9.76 2.74
C HIS A 330 -11.71 10.62 1.60
N ASP A 331 -11.66 11.94 1.78
CA ASP A 331 -11.19 12.90 0.79
C ASP A 331 -9.77 13.36 1.13
N THR A 332 -8.86 13.15 0.19
CA THR A 332 -7.46 13.58 0.28
C THR A 332 -7.28 15.10 0.31
N SER A 333 -8.28 15.88 -0.10
CA SER A 333 -8.26 17.35 -0.08
C SER A 333 -8.42 17.90 1.33
N LEU A 334 -9.16 17.19 2.19
CA LEU A 334 -9.41 17.57 3.58
C LEU A 334 -8.17 17.26 4.42
N LYS A 335 -7.40 18.29 4.76
CA LYS A 335 -6.17 18.17 5.55
C LYS A 335 -6.42 18.43 7.04
N ARG A 336 -5.43 18.09 7.87
CA ARG A 336 -5.44 18.27 9.33
C ARG A 336 -6.49 17.36 10.00
N ALA A 337 -7.29 17.88 10.93
CA ALA A 337 -8.35 17.17 11.62
C ALA A 337 -9.73 17.63 11.12
N PRO A 338 -10.17 17.20 9.91
CA PRO A 338 -11.49 17.55 9.42
C PRO A 338 -12.57 16.92 10.31
N THR A 339 -13.67 17.63 10.52
CA THR A 339 -14.83 17.15 11.27
C THR A 339 -16.12 17.39 10.48
N GLY A 340 -17.20 16.71 10.85
CA GLY A 340 -18.53 16.96 10.28
C GLY A 340 -18.74 16.45 8.85
N PHE A 341 -17.88 15.55 8.37
CA PHE A 341 -18.03 14.98 7.03
C PHE A 341 -18.78 13.66 7.07
N THR A 342 -19.40 13.27 5.94
CA THR A 342 -20.03 11.95 5.81
C THR A 342 -19.01 10.94 5.27
N LEU A 343 -18.86 9.79 5.91
CA LEU A 343 -17.93 8.73 5.49
C LEU A 343 -18.64 7.73 4.54
N PRO A 344 -18.30 7.68 3.23
CA PRO A 344 -18.96 6.79 2.29
C PRO A 344 -18.37 5.37 2.36
N ILE A 345 -19.20 4.38 2.68
CA ILE A 345 -18.85 2.95 2.67
C ILE A 345 -19.33 2.33 1.36
N GLN A 346 -18.41 1.96 0.46
CA GLN A 346 -18.76 1.42 -0.85
C GLN A 346 -19.00 -0.09 -0.83
N GLU A 347 -18.19 -0.82 -0.07
CA GLU A 347 -18.26 -2.28 0.06
C GLU A 347 -17.80 -2.68 1.47
N VAL A 348 -18.23 -3.83 1.96
CA VAL A 348 -17.69 -4.49 3.16
C VAL A 348 -17.23 -5.89 2.79
N ARG A 349 -16.05 -6.25 3.26
CA ARG A 349 -15.45 -7.56 2.96
C ARG A 349 -15.06 -8.27 4.24
N ALA A 350 -15.28 -9.58 4.28
CA ALA A 350 -14.86 -10.40 5.40
C ALA A 350 -13.47 -10.96 5.17
N SER A 351 -12.77 -11.15 6.29
CA SER A 351 -11.48 -11.79 6.33
C SER A 351 -11.46 -12.86 7.42
N ASP A 352 -12.14 -13.96 7.09
CA ASP A 352 -12.39 -15.12 7.94
C ASP A 352 -11.12 -15.70 8.56
N GLY A 353 -10.01 -15.75 7.80
CA GLY A 353 -8.75 -16.35 8.22
C GLY A 353 -8.09 -15.81 9.49
N ALA A 354 -8.38 -14.59 9.94
CA ALA A 354 -8.20 -14.28 11.37
C ALA A 354 -9.22 -13.30 11.92
N GLY A 355 -10.45 -13.41 11.46
CA GLY A 355 -11.57 -12.85 12.17
C GLY A 355 -11.63 -11.32 12.19
N PHE A 356 -11.65 -10.66 11.03
CA PHE A 356 -12.11 -9.26 10.97
C PHE A 356 -12.89 -8.95 9.67
N LEU A 357 -13.75 -7.93 9.70
CA LEU A 357 -14.37 -7.33 8.51
C LEU A 357 -13.67 -6.03 8.15
N TYR A 358 -13.65 -5.66 6.87
CA TYR A 358 -13.05 -4.42 6.41
C TYR A 358 -13.96 -3.66 5.44
N PRO A 359 -14.52 -2.52 5.86
CA PRO A 359 -15.26 -1.62 4.98
C PRO A 359 -14.29 -0.83 4.09
N LEU A 360 -14.65 -0.71 2.83
CA LEU A 360 -13.94 0.07 1.81
C LEU A 360 -14.56 1.47 1.74
N VAL A 361 -13.76 2.48 2.09
CA VAL A 361 -14.21 3.86 2.22
C VAL A 361 -13.85 4.69 1.00
N GLY A 362 -14.84 5.37 0.45
CA GLY A 362 -14.74 6.10 -0.82
C GLY A 362 -14.63 5.17 -2.00
N THR A 363 -14.62 5.72 -3.22
CA THR A 363 -13.93 5.00 -4.28
C THR A 363 -12.50 4.84 -3.76
N ILE A 364 -12.02 3.60 -3.58
CA ILE A 364 -10.60 3.35 -3.81
C ILE A 364 -10.42 3.63 -5.29
N ALA A 365 -10.34 4.91 -5.60
CA ALA A 365 -10.19 5.38 -6.93
C ALA A 365 -8.79 4.91 -7.29
N ARG A 366 -8.74 4.01 -8.27
CA ARG A 366 -7.59 3.92 -9.18
C ARG A 366 -7.27 5.27 -9.85
N LYS A 367 -8.09 6.31 -9.59
CA LYS A 367 -7.94 7.71 -10.01
C LYS A 367 -7.58 8.60 -8.81
N LEU A 368 -6.32 8.98 -8.71
CA LEU A 368 -5.87 10.09 -7.88
C LEU A 368 -5.78 11.34 -8.78
N ARG A 369 -6.40 12.46 -8.41
CA ARG A 369 -6.23 13.72 -9.17
C ARG A 369 -4.96 14.45 -8.71
N ILE A 370 -4.35 15.17 -9.64
CA ILE A 370 -3.22 16.07 -9.41
C ILE A 370 -3.69 17.25 -8.55
N ALA A 371 -3.06 17.45 -7.40
CA ALA A 371 -2.93 18.77 -6.79
C ALA A 371 -1.51 19.25 -7.06
N MET A 372 -1.39 20.24 -7.95
CA MET A 372 -0.18 21.03 -8.16
C MET A 372 0.24 21.66 -6.82
N ALA A 373 1.55 21.61 -6.54
CA ALA A 373 2.26 22.37 -5.52
C ALA A 373 1.56 22.46 -4.15
N ILE A 374 1.76 21.44 -3.29
CA ILE A 374 1.69 21.70 -1.85
C ILE A 374 2.83 22.69 -1.56
N LYS A 375 2.50 23.97 -1.37
CA LYS A 375 3.24 24.84 -0.46
C LYS A 375 3.23 24.12 0.90
N MET A 376 4.14 23.17 1.10
CA MET A 376 4.44 22.70 2.43
C MET A 376 5.06 23.93 3.09
N GLN A 377 4.32 24.56 4.01
CA GLN A 377 5.02 25.33 5.02
C GLN A 377 6.08 24.37 5.58
N PRO A 378 7.37 24.72 5.52
CA PRO A 378 8.42 23.87 6.04
C PRO A 378 8.03 23.51 7.48
N PRO A 379 8.24 22.25 7.92
CA PRO A 379 8.09 21.92 9.33
C PRO A 379 8.86 22.95 10.16
N VAL A 380 8.38 23.28 11.34
CA VAL A 380 9.20 24.01 12.31
C VAL A 380 10.37 23.06 12.63
N ALA A 381 11.55 23.31 12.05
CA ALA A 381 12.75 22.47 12.08
C ALA A 381 12.63 21.07 11.42
N PRO A 382 12.73 20.94 10.09
CA PRO A 382 12.84 19.64 9.42
C PRO A 382 14.19 18.97 9.69
N ARG A 383 14.22 17.63 9.80
CA ARG A 383 15.45 16.87 10.14
C ARG A 383 16.61 17.13 9.20
N TYR A 384 16.38 17.46 7.92
CA TYR A 384 17.48 17.74 6.99
C TYR A 384 18.40 18.90 7.45
N GLN A 385 17.92 19.83 8.28
CA GLN A 385 18.73 20.94 8.78
C GLN A 385 19.82 20.50 9.75
N THR A 386 19.69 19.29 10.32
CA THR A 386 20.62 18.75 11.32
C THR A 386 21.30 17.46 10.86
N ILE A 387 21.13 17.06 9.60
CA ILE A 387 21.81 15.90 9.02
C ILE A 387 23.20 16.34 8.55
N ASP A 388 24.21 15.55 8.92
CA ASP A 388 25.62 15.67 8.49
C ASP A 388 26.15 14.28 8.06
#